data_AF-A0ABD6J279-F1
#
_entry.id   AF-A0ABD6J279-F1
#
_cell.length_a   1.000
_cell.length_b   1.000
_cell.length_c   1.000
_cell.angle_alpha   90.00
_cell.angle_beta   90.00
_cell.angle_gamma   90.00
#
_symmetry.space_group_name_H-M   'P 1'
#
loop_
_entity.id
_entity.type
_entity.pdbx_description
1 polymer ?
#
loop_
_entity_poly.entity_id
_entity_poly.type
_entity_poly.pdbx_seq_one_letter_code
_entity_poly.pdbx_strand_id
1 'polypeptide(L)'
;ELWGGSADLAGSNNTDIDKSSSFLPEGNPLPSADPYGRTVHFGIREFSMAAEMNGIALHGNTRVYGGTFLVFSDYMRNAVRMSALMQLPVTYIWTHDSIGLGEDGP
;
A
#
# COMPACT_ATOMS: atom_id res chain seq x y z
N GLU A 1 13.42 -4.65 -6.63
CA GLU A 1 13.11 -5.35 -5.36
C GLU A 1 12.03 -4.63 -4.56
N LEU A 2 12.21 -3.35 -4.18
CA LEU A 2 11.20 -2.59 -3.42
C LEU A 2 10.13 -1.97 -4.33
N TRP A 3 8.86 -2.17 -4.02
CA TRP A 3 7.70 -1.59 -4.72
C TRP A 3 6.48 -1.60 -3.80
N GLY A 4 5.44 -0.85 -4.13
CA GLY A 4 4.28 -0.70 -3.27
C GLY A 4 3.51 0.56 -3.57
N GLY A 5 2.68 1.00 -2.64
CA GLY A 5 1.91 2.23 -2.84
C GLY A 5 0.92 2.48 -1.72
N SER A 6 -0.26 2.98 -2.07
CA SER A 6 -1.21 3.52 -1.09
C SER A 6 -2.65 3.12 -1.37
N ALA A 7 -3.43 3.03 -0.31
CA ALA A 7 -4.88 2.96 -0.38
C ALA A 7 -5.47 4.34 -0.66
N ASP A 8 -5.30 4.84 -1.89
CA ASP A 8 -5.77 6.16 -2.39
C ASP A 8 -5.20 7.41 -1.69
N LEU A 9 -4.29 7.23 -0.73
CA LEU A 9 -3.71 8.30 0.08
C LEU A 9 -2.24 8.55 -0.28
N ALA A 10 -1.86 8.43 -1.56
CA ALA A 10 -0.45 8.40 -1.97
C ALA A 10 0.32 9.68 -1.60
N GLY A 11 -0.31 10.84 -1.84
CA GLY A 11 0.21 12.15 -1.45
C GLY A 11 0.29 12.34 0.06
N SER A 12 -0.76 11.95 0.79
CA SER A 12 -0.80 12.10 2.25
C SER A 12 0.17 11.15 2.97
N ASN A 13 0.40 9.96 2.43
CA ASN A 13 1.31 8.97 3.00
C ASN A 13 2.76 9.11 2.55
N ASN A 14 3.05 9.94 1.55
CA ASN A 14 4.36 10.05 0.90
C ASN A 14 4.92 8.69 0.44
N THR A 15 4.09 7.92 -0.27
CA THR A 15 4.37 6.52 -0.62
C THR A 15 4.85 6.30 -2.05
N ASP A 16 4.71 7.30 -2.94
CA ASP A 16 5.18 7.20 -4.31
C ASP A 16 6.70 7.30 -4.37
N ILE A 17 7.38 6.15 -4.55
CA ILE A 17 8.83 6.10 -4.76
C ILE A 17 9.17 6.58 -6.18
N ASP A 18 8.30 6.30 -7.15
CA ASP A 18 8.44 6.74 -8.54
C ASP A 18 7.09 7.18 -9.09
N LYS A 19 6.90 8.49 -9.15
CA LYS A 19 5.66 9.13 -9.64
C LYS A 19 5.42 8.91 -11.14
N SER A 20 6.44 8.46 -11.87
CA SER A 20 6.35 8.23 -13.31
C SER A 20 6.10 6.76 -13.68
N SER A 21 6.09 5.86 -12.69
CA SER A 21 6.07 4.40 -12.92
C SER A 21 4.97 3.72 -12.11
N SER A 22 3.74 3.79 -12.62
CA SER A 22 2.55 3.15 -12.05
C SER A 22 2.38 1.73 -12.58
N PHE A 23 2.23 0.75 -11.69
CA PHE A 23 1.96 -0.64 -12.03
C PHE A 23 0.55 -0.75 -12.64
N LEU A 24 0.48 -0.74 -13.97
CA LEU A 24 -0.75 -0.70 -14.74
C LEU A 24 -0.61 -1.57 -15.99
N PRO A 25 -1.72 -2.13 -16.51
CA PRO A 25 -1.67 -3.00 -17.68
C PRO A 25 -1.19 -2.26 -18.93
N GLU A 26 -0.58 -3.00 -19.85
CA GLU A 26 -0.21 -2.51 -21.18
C GLU A 26 -1.46 -1.98 -21.91
N GLY A 27 -1.31 -0.83 -22.60
CA GLY A 27 -2.41 -0.16 -23.29
C GLY A 27 -3.28 0.73 -22.41
N ASN A 28 -2.97 0.89 -21.12
CA ASN A 28 -3.59 1.92 -20.29
C ASN A 28 -3.25 3.32 -20.82
N PRO A 29 -4.22 4.26 -20.89
CA PRO A 29 -4.02 5.57 -21.49
C PRO A 29 -3.18 6.55 -20.64
N LEU A 30 -2.88 6.21 -19.38
CA LEU A 30 -2.09 7.06 -18.51
C LEU A 30 -0.61 7.06 -18.93
N PRO A 31 0.05 8.23 -19.04
CA PRO A 31 1.46 8.31 -19.40
C PRO A 31 2.41 7.58 -18.45
N SER A 32 2.00 7.39 -17.18
CA SER A 32 2.77 6.69 -16.16
C SER A 32 2.54 5.17 -16.14
N ALA A 33 1.70 4.63 -17.03
CA ALA A 33 1.36 3.22 -17.01
C ALA A 33 2.51 2.35 -17.51
N ASP A 34 2.93 1.43 -16.65
CA ASP A 34 3.99 0.46 -16.93
C ASP A 34 3.61 -0.89 -16.31
N PRO A 35 3.56 -1.99 -17.09
CA PRO A 35 3.35 -3.34 -16.56
C PRO A 35 4.39 -3.77 -15.53
N TYR A 36 5.54 -3.11 -15.48
CA TYR A 36 6.61 -3.31 -14.50
C TYR A 36 6.76 -2.13 -13.55
N GLY A 37 5.73 -1.29 -13.45
CA GLY A 37 5.73 -0.11 -12.62
C GLY A 37 5.93 -0.42 -11.13
N ARG A 38 6.45 0.55 -10.38
CA ARG A 38 6.80 0.37 -8.95
C ARG A 38 5.78 0.95 -7.98
N THR A 39 4.84 1.75 -8.49
CA THR A 39 3.79 2.40 -7.72
C THR A 39 2.46 1.68 -7.92
N VAL A 40 1.91 1.10 -6.85
CA VAL A 40 0.63 0.37 -6.86
C VAL A 40 -0.49 1.25 -6.33
N HIS A 41 -1.57 1.37 -7.11
CA HIS A 41 -2.76 2.14 -6.76
C HIS A 41 -3.84 1.20 -6.21
N PHE A 42 -3.85 0.96 -4.90
CA PHE A 42 -4.79 0.02 -4.28
C PHE A 42 -6.25 0.54 -4.26
N GLY A 43 -6.43 1.85 -4.37
CA GLY A 43 -7.71 2.53 -4.10
C GLY A 43 -8.10 2.46 -2.63
N ILE A 44 -9.31 2.89 -2.27
CA ILE A 44 -9.82 2.85 -0.88
C ILE A 44 -10.18 1.39 -0.50
N ARG A 45 -9.17 0.55 -0.31
CA ARG A 45 -9.28 -0.92 -0.19
C ARG A 45 -8.22 -1.51 0.73
N GLU A 46 -8.10 -1.04 1.97
CA GLU A 46 -7.04 -1.40 2.93
C GLU A 46 -6.96 -2.91 3.17
N PHE A 47 -8.10 -3.59 3.34
CA PHE A 47 -8.10 -5.03 3.59
C PHE A 47 -7.55 -5.81 2.40
N SER A 48 -7.96 -5.45 1.18
CA SER A 48 -7.48 -6.07 -0.05
C SER A 48 -6.00 -5.77 -0.27
N MET A 49 -5.57 -4.51 -0.07
CA MET A 49 -4.17 -4.10 -0.10
C MET A 49 -3.30 -5.01 0.78
N ALA A 50 -3.68 -5.21 2.04
CA ALA A 50 -2.92 -6.04 2.96
C ALA A 50 -2.91 -7.54 2.57
N ALA A 51 -4.02 -8.06 2.05
CA ALA A 51 -4.10 -9.43 1.55
C ALA A 51 -3.24 -9.64 0.29
N GLU A 52 -3.26 -8.67 -0.63
CA GLU A 52 -2.43 -8.65 -1.85
C GLU A 52 -0.94 -8.56 -1.48
N MET A 53 -0.57 -7.69 -0.54
CA MET A 53 0.79 -7.60 0.00
C MET A 53 1.28 -8.93 0.57
N ASN A 54 0.41 -9.65 1.30
CA ASN A 54 0.75 -11.00 1.77
C ASN A 54 1.00 -11.96 0.60
N GLY A 55 0.16 -11.92 -0.43
CA GLY A 55 0.34 -12.70 -1.65
C GLY A 55 1.66 -12.40 -2.37
N ILE A 56 2.02 -11.12 -2.48
CA ILE A 56 3.28 -10.66 -3.07
C ILE A 56 4.48 -11.17 -2.27
N ALA A 57 4.43 -11.05 -0.94
CA ALA A 57 5.50 -11.55 -0.07
C ALA A 57 5.65 -13.08 -0.13
N LEU A 58 4.54 -13.82 -0.21
CA LEU A 58 4.54 -15.28 -0.39
C LEU A 58 5.11 -15.71 -1.73
N HIS A 59 4.81 -14.98 -2.80
CA HIS A 59 5.37 -15.25 -4.13
C HIS A 59 6.89 -15.03 -4.17
N GLY A 60 7.41 -14.09 -3.36
CA GLY A 60 8.84 -13.91 -3.11
C GLY A 60 9.56 -12.94 -4.07
N ASN A 61 10.89 -12.84 -3.90
CA ASN A 61 11.83 -12.01 -4.69
C ASN A 61 11.62 -10.49 -4.68
N THR A 62 10.64 -9.99 -3.91
CA THR A 62 10.38 -8.55 -3.79
C THR A 62 10.07 -8.15 -2.35
N ARG A 63 10.18 -6.86 -2.06
CA ARG A 63 9.76 -6.24 -0.79
C ARG A 63 8.60 -5.31 -1.08
N VAL A 64 7.46 -5.56 -0.43
CA VAL A 64 6.24 -4.79 -0.65
C VAL A 64 5.90 -3.91 0.54
N TYR A 65 5.41 -2.71 0.26
CA TYR A 65 4.84 -1.81 1.25
C TYR A 65 3.46 -1.31 0.84
N GLY A 66 2.64 -0.94 1.82
CA GLY A 66 1.32 -0.35 1.62
C GLY A 66 1.05 0.74 2.64
N GLY A 67 0.53 1.86 2.18
CA GLY A 67 0.22 3.02 3.01
C GLY A 67 -1.28 3.27 3.20
N THR A 68 -1.66 3.65 4.42
CA THR A 68 -2.96 4.26 4.75
C THR A 68 -2.78 5.10 6.03
N PHE A 69 -3.82 5.75 6.53
CA PHE A 69 -3.78 6.37 7.85
C PHE A 69 -3.89 5.32 8.95
N LEU A 70 -3.25 5.56 10.10
CA LEU A 70 -3.25 4.61 11.21
C LEU A 70 -4.67 4.26 11.67
N VAL A 71 -5.59 5.22 11.66
CA VAL A 71 -7.00 5.01 12.02
C VAL A 71 -7.68 3.97 11.13
N PHE A 72 -7.29 3.84 9.85
CA PHE A 72 -7.84 2.85 8.93
C PHE A 72 -7.13 1.49 8.98
N SER A 73 -6.10 1.33 9.83
CA SER A 73 -5.47 0.02 10.07
C SER A 73 -6.47 -1.03 10.57
N ASP A 74 -7.56 -0.60 11.24
CA ASP A 74 -8.63 -1.48 11.68
C ASP A 74 -9.37 -2.16 10.51
N TYR A 75 -9.49 -1.51 9.35
CA TYR A 75 -10.10 -2.12 8.16
C TYR A 75 -9.30 -3.32 7.65
N MET A 76 -7.99 -3.36 7.88
CA MET A 76 -7.07 -4.39 7.38
C MET A 76 -6.55 -5.34 8.46
N ARG A 77 -7.04 -5.21 9.69
CA ARG A 77 -6.52 -5.91 10.89
C ARG A 77 -6.43 -7.42 10.74
N ASN A 78 -7.40 -8.05 10.08
CA ASN A 78 -7.40 -9.49 9.85
C ASN A 78 -6.25 -9.93 8.91
N ALA A 79 -5.98 -9.18 7.84
CA ALA A 79 -4.88 -9.47 6.93
C ALA A 79 -3.52 -9.22 7.59
N VAL A 80 -3.40 -8.14 8.39
CA VAL A 80 -2.19 -7.86 9.20
C VAL A 80 -1.89 -8.99 10.16
N ARG A 81 -2.91 -9.51 10.86
CA ARG A 81 -2.77 -10.67 11.74
C ARG A 81 -2.24 -11.89 10.98
N MET A 82 -2.72 -12.11 9.75
CA MET A 82 -2.24 -13.21 8.91
C MET A 82 -0.79 -13.01 8.46
N SER A 83 -0.37 -11.77 8.16
CA SER A 83 1.04 -11.45 7.89
C SER A 83 1.94 -11.88 9.04
N ALA A 84 1.56 -11.52 10.27
CA ALA A 84 2.32 -11.85 11.48
C ALA A 84 2.37 -13.37 11.72
N LEU A 85 1.23 -14.07 11.58
CA LEU A 85 1.15 -15.52 11.77
C LEU A 85 2.01 -16.29 10.77
N MET A 86 2.04 -15.83 9.52
CA MET A 86 2.84 -16.42 8.44
C MET A 86 4.30 -15.91 8.43
N GLN A 87 4.68 -15.01 9.35
CA GLN A 87 6.01 -14.39 9.40
C GLN A 87 6.43 -13.68 8.10
N LEU A 88 5.48 -13.01 7.43
CA LEU A 88 5.74 -12.34 6.16
C LEU A 88 6.39 -10.96 6.38
N PRO A 89 7.44 -10.62 5.61
CA PRO A 89 8.14 -9.34 5.72
C PRO A 89 7.44 -8.22 4.93
N VAL A 90 6.14 -8.00 5.20
CA VAL A 90 5.37 -6.88 4.61
C VAL A 90 5.53 -5.61 5.46
N THR A 91 5.64 -4.45 4.81
CA THR A 91 5.81 -3.16 5.51
C THR A 91 4.54 -2.32 5.41
N TYR A 92 3.95 -1.97 6.55
CA TYR A 92 2.82 -1.05 6.62
C TYR A 92 3.29 0.37 6.94
N ILE A 93 2.91 1.33 6.11
CA ILE A 93 3.21 2.76 6.31
C ILE A 93 1.92 3.42 6.80
N TRP A 94 1.77 3.46 8.12
CA TRP A 94 0.63 4.10 8.78
C TRP A 94 0.99 5.51 9.22
N THR A 95 0.44 6.49 8.51
CA THR A 95 0.65 7.91 8.82
C THR A 95 -0.49 8.46 9.68
N HIS A 96 -0.42 9.74 10.06
CA HIS A 96 -1.46 10.41 10.86
C HIS A 96 -1.80 9.60 12.12
N ASP A 97 -0.79 9.40 12.95
CA ASP A 97 -0.75 8.41 14.02
C ASP A 97 -1.50 8.81 15.31
N SER A 98 -2.05 10.02 15.35
CA SER A 98 -2.52 10.62 16.59
C SER A 98 -3.50 11.77 16.34
N ILE A 99 -3.97 12.36 17.44
CA ILE A 99 -4.71 13.63 17.45
C ILE A 99 -3.98 14.78 16.74
N GLY A 100 -2.68 14.66 16.46
CA GLY A 100 -1.92 15.62 15.65
C GLY A 100 -2.43 15.78 14.21
N LEU A 101 -3.31 14.89 13.75
CA LEU A 101 -4.07 15.05 12.50
C LEU A 101 -4.93 16.33 12.50
N GLY A 102 -5.47 16.74 13.65
CA GLY A 102 -6.19 18.01 13.77
C GLY A 102 -7.66 17.94 13.33
N GLU A 103 -8.01 18.76 12.34
CA GLU A 103 -9.38 19.12 11.98
C GLU A 103 -10.24 17.97 11.44
N ASP A 104 -9.64 16.87 10.97
CA ASP A 104 -10.39 15.68 10.56
C ASP A 104 -11.15 15.03 11.73
N GLY A 105 -10.71 15.29 12.97
CA GLY A 105 -11.47 14.97 14.18
C GLY A 105 -11.47 13.49 14.57
N PRO A 106 -12.35 13.11 15.54
CA PRO A 106 -12.58 11.73 15.96
C PRO A 106 -13.51 10.94 15.03
#